data_AF-A0A0C9WZB7-F1
#
_entry.id   AF-A0A0C9WZB7-F1
#
_cell.length_a   1.000
_cell.length_b   1.000
_cell.length_c   1.000
_cell.angle_alpha   90.00
_cell.angle_beta   90.00
_cell.angle_gamma   90.00
#
_symmetry.space_group_name_H-M   'P 1'
#
loop_
_entity.id
_entity.type
_entity.pdbx_description
1 polymer ?
#
loop_
_entity_poly.entity_id
_entity_poly.type
_entity_poly.pdbx_seq_one_letter_code
_entity_poly.pdbx_strand_id
1 'polypeptide(L)'
;MPTQKTSTTLLDTYKRKAWRPDGPTSGRCLWELHHVWGWDNVGNQPVVLQENYFSKNSVTGKKVDWYTDFYYTLLNKWPERVRNITSPDKLIFVEPIPNEVYSSPSLIVSAPDKH
;
A
#
# COMPACT_ATOMS: atom_id res chain seq x y z
N MET A 1 -2.67 4.46 -21.15
CA MET A 1 -1.37 4.50 -21.85
C MET A 1 -0.28 4.08 -20.88
N PRO A 2 0.61 3.12 -21.19
CA PRO A 2 1.71 2.81 -20.30
C PRO A 2 2.79 3.90 -20.41
N THR A 3 3.23 4.43 -19.28
CA THR A 3 4.34 5.39 -19.20
C THR A 3 5.68 4.67 -19.37
N GLN A 4 6.52 5.12 -20.30
CA GLN A 4 7.90 4.62 -20.42
C GLN A 4 8.80 5.28 -19.37
N LYS A 5 9.69 4.49 -18.76
CA LYS A 5 10.69 4.98 -17.81
C LYS A 5 11.74 5.81 -18.57
N THR A 6 11.78 7.11 -18.33
CA THR A 6 12.71 8.04 -19.00
C THR A 6 13.99 8.29 -18.22
N SER A 7 13.97 8.18 -16.89
CA SER A 7 15.18 8.32 -16.06
C SER A 7 15.01 7.65 -14.69
N THR A 8 16.12 7.55 -13.95
CA THR A 8 16.12 7.19 -12.52
C THR A 8 16.79 8.34 -11.78
N THR A 9 16.21 8.79 -10.67
CA THR A 9 16.79 9.83 -9.82
C THR A 9 16.73 9.38 -8.37
N LEU A 10 17.80 9.61 -7.61
CA LEU A 10 17.80 9.40 -6.17
C LEU A 10 16.95 10.49 -5.50
N LEU A 11 15.85 10.10 -4.87
CA LEU A 11 14.89 11.05 -4.27
C LEU A 11 15.37 11.64 -2.94
N ASP A 12 16.03 10.83 -2.09
CA ASP A 12 16.51 11.28 -0.77
C ASP A 12 18.03 11.52 -0.79
N THR A 13 18.43 12.66 -1.35
CA THR A 13 19.85 13.09 -1.35
C THR A 13 20.33 13.53 0.04
N TYR A 14 19.42 13.84 0.96
CA TYR A 14 19.73 14.33 2.31
C TYR A 14 19.85 13.21 3.36
N LYS A 15 19.68 11.94 2.96
CA LYS A 15 19.76 10.75 3.83
C LYS A 15 18.82 10.86 5.04
N ARG A 16 17.62 11.42 4.84
CA ARG A 16 16.64 11.63 5.90
C ARG A 16 15.72 10.43 6.00
N LYS A 17 15.69 9.80 7.18
CA LYS A 17 14.74 8.72 7.47
C LYS A 17 13.36 9.27 7.83
N ALA A 18 12.31 8.66 7.27
CA ALA A 18 10.91 8.88 7.68
C ALA A 18 10.54 8.15 8.99
N TRP A 19 11.40 7.24 9.45
CA TRP A 19 11.11 6.33 10.56
C TRP A 19 11.55 6.91 11.90
N ARG A 20 10.59 7.08 12.80
CA ARG A 20 10.82 7.59 14.16
C ARG A 20 11.63 6.59 15.02
N PRO A 21 12.63 7.05 15.80
CA PRO A 21 13.41 6.19 16.69
C PRO A 21 12.56 5.45 17.74
N ASP A 22 11.49 6.08 18.23
CA ASP A 22 10.54 5.55 19.21
C ASP A 22 9.36 4.80 18.56
N GLY A 23 9.39 4.64 17.23
CA GLY A 23 8.37 3.90 16.50
C GLY A 23 8.52 2.37 16.62
N PRO A 24 7.54 1.59 16.12
CA PRO A 24 7.53 0.13 16.21
C PRO A 24 8.69 -0.55 15.48
N THR A 25 9.36 0.14 14.55
CA THR A 25 10.54 -0.35 13.85
C THR A 25 11.86 0.14 14.44
N SER A 26 11.82 0.84 15.59
CA SER A 26 12.97 1.49 16.22
C SER A 26 13.76 2.40 15.28
N GLY A 27 13.06 3.13 14.42
CA GLY A 27 13.66 4.05 13.44
C GLY A 27 14.25 3.38 12.20
N ARG A 28 13.94 2.10 11.94
CA ARG A 28 14.40 1.35 10.75
C ARG A 28 13.31 1.28 9.68
N CYS A 29 13.73 1.11 8.43
CA CYS A 29 12.82 0.97 7.29
C CYS A 29 12.16 -0.40 7.25
N LEU A 30 10.83 -0.47 7.24
CA LEU A 30 10.10 -1.74 7.24
C LEU A 30 10.50 -2.64 6.06
N TRP A 31 10.64 -2.08 4.87
CA TRP A 31 11.01 -2.86 3.68
C TRP A 31 12.47 -3.29 3.67
N GLU A 32 13.37 -2.52 4.29
CA GLU A 32 14.75 -2.94 4.49
C GLU A 32 14.82 -4.11 5.49
N LEU A 33 14.04 -4.05 6.58
CA LEU A 33 13.92 -5.14 7.55
C LEU A 33 13.38 -6.44 6.96
N HIS A 34 12.52 -6.32 5.96
CA HIS A 34 11.98 -7.46 5.22
C HIS A 34 12.90 -7.91 4.07
N HIS A 35 14.11 -7.35 3.98
CA HIS A 35 15.08 -7.61 2.92
C HIS A 35 14.50 -7.40 1.51
N VAL A 36 13.62 -6.41 1.35
CA VAL A 36 13.08 -6.02 0.04
C VAL A 36 14.12 -5.24 -0.75
N TRP A 37 14.86 -4.39 -0.05
CA TRP A 37 15.96 -3.59 -0.58
C TRP A 37 17.03 -3.41 0.51
N GLY A 38 18.21 -2.94 0.12
CA GLY A 38 19.30 -2.58 1.04
C GLY A 38 20.27 -1.56 0.43
N TRP A 39 21.21 -1.07 1.24
CA TRP A 39 22.28 -0.19 0.78
C TRP A 39 23.54 -0.98 0.46
N ASP A 40 24.04 -0.87 -0.78
CA ASP A 40 25.35 -1.38 -1.15
C ASP A 40 26.43 -0.36 -0.74
N ASN A 41 27.31 -0.77 0.18
CA ASN A 41 28.39 0.08 0.67
C ASN A 41 29.53 0.25 -0.36
N VAL A 42 29.68 -0.68 -1.30
CA VAL A 42 30.75 -0.62 -2.31
C VAL A 42 30.35 0.32 -3.44
N GLY A 43 29.16 0.14 -4.01
CA GLY A 43 28.61 1.03 -5.03
C GLY A 43 27.99 2.31 -4.48
N ASN A 44 27.88 2.44 -3.16
CA ASN A 44 27.25 3.57 -2.46
C ASN A 44 25.85 3.91 -3.03
N GLN A 45 25.03 2.88 -3.23
CA GLN A 45 23.74 2.99 -3.91
C GLN A 45 22.70 2.01 -3.33
N PRO A 46 21.40 2.33 -3.42
CA PRO A 46 20.35 1.40 -3.02
C PRO A 46 20.22 0.27 -4.04
N VAL A 47 20.06 -0.96 -3.54
CA VAL A 47 19.87 -2.17 -4.35
C VAL A 47 18.56 -2.87 -3.97
N VAL A 48 17.81 -3.31 -4.98
CA VAL A 48 16.61 -4.14 -4.79
C VAL A 48 17.06 -5.58 -4.55
N LEU A 49 16.58 -6.18 -3.47
CA LEU A 49 16.93 -7.55 -3.08
C LEU A 49 15.82 -8.54 -3.45
N GLN A 50 14.56 -8.08 -3.46
CA GLN A 50 13.41 -8.90 -3.83
C GLN A 50 12.48 -8.16 -4.79
N GLU A 51 12.68 -8.38 -6.09
CA GLU A 51 11.88 -7.74 -7.15
C GLU A 51 10.39 -8.13 -7.08
N ASN A 52 10.10 -9.36 -6.66
CA ASN A 52 8.74 -9.92 -6.64
C ASN A 52 8.00 -9.72 -5.30
N TYR A 53 8.57 -8.97 -4.36
CA TYR A 53 8.05 -8.86 -2.99
C TYR A 53 6.58 -8.42 -2.92
N PHE A 54 6.17 -7.47 -3.76
CA PHE A 54 4.79 -6.97 -3.79
C PHE A 54 3.87 -7.74 -4.74
N SER A 55 4.41 -8.67 -5.52
CA SER A 55 3.64 -9.47 -6.49
C SER A 55 3.41 -10.90 -6.01
N LYS A 56 4.17 -11.36 -5.01
CA LYS A 56 4.10 -12.72 -4.48
C LYS A 56 4.11 -12.67 -2.95
N ASN A 57 3.15 -13.33 -2.33
CA ASN A 57 3.10 -13.46 -0.89
C ASN A 57 4.35 -14.20 -0.40
N SER A 58 5.11 -13.60 0.52
CA SER A 58 6.38 -14.12 0.99
C SER A 58 6.27 -15.41 1.81
N VAL A 59 5.11 -15.66 2.44
CA VAL A 59 4.85 -16.86 3.26
C VAL A 59 4.26 -17.99 2.42
N THR A 60 3.25 -17.69 1.60
CA THR A 60 2.51 -18.72 0.85
C THR A 60 3.04 -18.94 -0.56
N GLY A 61 3.85 -18.02 -1.09
CA GLY A 61 4.34 -18.06 -2.45
C GLY A 61 3.28 -17.84 -3.53
N LYS A 62 2.03 -17.54 -3.17
CA LYS A 62 0.97 -17.26 -4.15
C LYS A 62 1.13 -15.86 -4.74
N LYS A 63 0.64 -15.66 -5.97
CA LYS A 63 0.53 -14.33 -6.55
C LYS A 63 -0.41 -13.50 -5.68
N VAL A 64 0.01 -12.27 -5.38
CA VAL A 64 -0.81 -11.29 -4.66
C VAL A 64 -1.99 -10.87 -5.52
N ASP A 65 -3.18 -10.90 -4.93
CA ASP A 65 -4.37 -10.24 -5.44
C ASP A 65 -4.64 -9.00 -4.57
N TRP A 66 -4.33 -7.82 -5.12
CA TRP A 66 -4.42 -6.56 -4.38
C TRP A 66 -5.81 -6.26 -3.84
N TYR A 67 -6.86 -6.67 -4.56
CA TYR A 67 -8.24 -6.43 -4.13
C TYR A 67 -8.57 -7.26 -2.89
N THR A 68 -8.35 -8.57 -2.94
CA THR A 68 -8.74 -9.48 -1.85
C THR A 68 -7.76 -9.45 -0.67
N ASP A 69 -6.45 -9.45 -0.94
CA ASP A 69 -5.42 -9.56 0.10
C ASP A 69 -5.25 -8.27 0.92
N PHE A 70 -5.45 -7.11 0.30
CA PHE A 70 -5.14 -5.81 0.92
C PHE A 70 -6.33 -4.85 0.94
N TYR A 71 -6.86 -4.47 -0.22
CA TYR A 71 -7.82 -3.37 -0.32
C TYR A 71 -9.15 -3.68 0.38
N TYR A 72 -9.77 -4.83 0.10
CA TYR A 72 -11.01 -5.25 0.74
C TYR A 72 -10.84 -5.44 2.26
N THR A 73 -9.72 -6.01 2.68
CA THR A 73 -9.38 -6.17 4.11
C THR A 73 -9.24 -4.81 4.81
N LEU A 74 -8.65 -3.81 4.13
CA LEU A 74 -8.58 -2.44 4.62
C LEU A 74 -9.98 -1.83 4.75
N LEU A 75 -10.83 -1.98 3.73
CA LEU A 75 -12.21 -1.47 3.73
C LEU A 75 -13.06 -2.03 4.86
N ASN A 76 -12.82 -3.27 5.29
CA ASN A 76 -13.54 -3.85 6.42
C ASN A 76 -13.00 -3.35 7.78
N LYS A 77 -11.67 -3.27 7.94
CA LYS A 77 -11.04 -2.96 9.24
C LYS A 77 -10.93 -1.47 9.53
N TRP A 78 -10.71 -0.65 8.51
CA TRP A 78 -10.47 0.78 8.68
C TRP A 78 -11.70 1.53 9.24
N PRO A 79 -12.94 1.28 8.75
CA PRO A 79 -14.12 1.90 9.31
C PRO A 79 -14.35 1.62 10.78
N GLU A 80 -14.16 0.36 11.20
CA GLU A 80 -14.26 -0.04 12.60
C GLU A 80 -13.31 0.77 13.47
N ARG A 81 -12.04 0.88 13.05
CA ARG A 81 -11.02 1.62 13.79
C ARG A 81 -11.31 3.12 13.87
N VAL A 82 -11.72 3.73 12.76
CA VAL A 82 -12.03 5.18 12.71
C VAL A 82 -13.26 5.51 13.53
N ARG A 83 -14.34 4.72 13.39
CA ARG A 83 -15.60 4.95 14.11
C ARG A 83 -15.44 4.80 15.62
N ASN A 84 -14.60 3.86 16.08
CA ASN A 84 -14.29 3.68 17.50
C ASN A 84 -13.63 4.90 18.17
N ILE A 85 -12.94 5.75 17.40
CA ILE A 85 -12.23 6.93 17.94
C ILE A 85 -13.02 8.23 17.70
N THR A 86 -13.97 8.20 16.75
CA THR A 86 -14.66 9.42 16.30
C THR A 86 -16.16 9.40 16.62
N SER A 87 -16.97 8.75 15.78
CA SER A 87 -18.39 8.49 16.02
C SER A 87 -18.88 7.43 15.01
N PRO A 88 -19.82 6.55 15.39
CA PRO A 88 -20.37 5.52 14.50
C PRO A 88 -21.06 6.09 13.25
N ASP A 89 -21.63 7.29 13.33
CA ASP A 89 -22.45 7.88 12.26
C ASP A 89 -21.63 8.57 11.17
N LYS A 90 -20.29 8.61 11.32
CA LYS A 90 -19.43 9.24 10.32
C LYS A 90 -19.37 8.39 9.05
N LEU A 91 -19.57 9.08 7.94
CA LEU A 91 -19.33 8.56 6.60
C LEU A 91 -17.82 8.47 6.34
N ILE A 92 -17.42 7.39 5.68
CA ILE A 92 -16.03 7.16 5.27
C ILE A 92 -16.05 6.97 3.76
N PHE A 93 -15.34 7.85 3.07
CA PHE A 93 -15.24 7.84 1.62
C PHE A 93 -14.01 7.03 1.20
N VAL A 94 -14.17 6.23 0.15
CA VAL A 94 -13.12 5.40 -0.41
C VAL A 94 -13.20 5.46 -1.94
N GLU A 95 -12.05 5.59 -2.58
CA GLU A 95 -11.95 5.59 -4.04
C GLU A 95 -11.64 4.19 -4.55
N PRO A 96 -12.18 3.76 -5.70
CA PRO A 96 -11.84 2.48 -6.29
C PRO A 96 -10.34 2.39 -6.60
N ILE A 97 -9.83 1.15 -6.71
CA ILE A 97 -8.40 0.91 -6.99
C ILE A 97 -8.06 1.49 -8.37
N PRO A 98 -7.07 2.40 -8.47
CA PRO A 98 -6.68 2.98 -9.74
C PRO A 98 -6.20 1.91 -10.74
N ASN A 99 -6.61 2.02 -12.00
CA ASN A 99 -6.26 1.13 -13.13
C ASN A 99 -6.88 -0.28 -13.11
N GLU A 100 -7.86 -0.56 -12.25
CA GLU A 100 -8.72 -1.74 -12.44
C GLU A 100 -9.81 -1.42 -13.45
N VAL A 101 -9.85 -2.16 -14.57
CA VAL A 101 -10.95 -2.06 -15.54
C VAL A 101 -12.14 -2.81 -14.94
N TYR A 102 -13.08 -2.09 -14.33
CA TYR A 102 -14.33 -2.67 -13.89
C TYR A 102 -15.21 -3.00 -15.10
N SER A 103 -15.18 -4.24 -15.57
CA SER A 103 -16.25 -4.80 -16.40
C SER A 103 -17.41 -5.26 -15.52
N SER A 104 -18.10 -4.32 -14.87
CA SER A 104 -19.44 -4.58 -14.34
C SER A 104 -20.30 -3.31 -14.28
N PRO A 105 -21.52 -3.30 -14.87
CA PRO A 105 -22.43 -2.14 -14.89
C PRO A 105 -23.16 -1.84 -13.56
N SER A 106 -22.83 -2.53 -12.46
CA SER A 106 -23.79 -2.75 -11.36
C SER A 106 -23.59 -1.91 -10.11
N LEU A 107 -22.85 -0.80 -10.14
CA LEU A 107 -22.77 0.14 -9.01
C LEU A 107 -23.64 1.37 -9.26
N ILE A 108 -24.94 1.14 -9.48
CA ILE A 108 -25.96 2.09 -9.01
C ILE A 108 -26.37 1.55 -7.64
N VAL A 109 -25.86 2.18 -6.58
CA VAL A 109 -26.44 2.05 -5.24
C VAL A 109 -27.85 2.62 -5.36
N SER A 110 -28.83 1.73 -5.46
CA SER A 110 -30.24 2.10 -5.30
C SER A 110 -30.37 2.68 -3.90
N ALA A 111 -30.67 3.99 -3.83
CA ALA A 111 -31.12 4.58 -2.58
C ALA A 111 -32.40 3.83 -2.15
N PRO A 112 -32.60 3.58 -0.84
CA PRO A 112 -33.86 3.02 -0.38
C PRO A 112 -34.97 4.04 -0.66
N ASP A 113 -35.97 3.62 -1.43
CA ASP A 113 -37.21 4.38 -1.63
C ASP A 113 -37.83 4.68 -0.26
N LYS A 114 -38.00 5.97 0.04
CA LYS A 114 -38.79 6.41 1.18
C LYS A 114 -40.26 6.44 0.75
N HIS A 115 -41.04 5.58 1.41
CA HIS A 115 -42.51 5.56 1.62
C HIS A 115 -43.42 6.22 0.58
#